data_AF-A0A7S0IV72-F1
#
_entry.id   AF-A0A7S0IV72-F1
#
_cell.length_a   1.000
_cell.length_b   1.000
_cell.length_c   1.000
_cell.angle_alpha   90.00
_cell.angle_beta   90.00
_cell.angle_gamma   90.00
#
_symmetry.space_group_name_H-M   'P 1'
#
loop_
_entity.id
_entity.type
_entity.pdbx_description
1 polymer ?
#
loop_
_entity_poly.entity_id
_entity_poly.type
_entity_poly.pdbx_seq_one_letter_code
_entity_poly.pdbx_strand_id
1 'polypeptide(L)'
;ERNTGCYHVEFEVIHATDGDGAYIGVIKADANKASYPGSDERGVGWRAKGGVRHLHNTVDLGGQLASWGQGDRVGLVLDTHKAELSFVKNGSMFEHKYALVLDSSFYFAVGRYYGSYTVRCLFVHQLGGQETMDYSALERLCRYVEAPRNQLRELSISNNQLAGVSKFSSGQRNEHGIRRLLTALGDASCKLTSLDMSANGLCDSDAASVLAVAVRPESLIARLRLHQWWVPVQQLSSDDALDLRAQRIDDADATLLARLLRARSALTRLDLSGNKLNAVGAAAIAQALVESGTRLEELLVAANRMRKAAASGLLRPLLAVQPPRLRLLDLSNNPLTETASAAFDTEPIHLIGEMLRLAGSVLRVLRLNCVQLCGADSEAMHTSAAVHVLALALRQCATPLDELELHGNWMRDADAAVLADALHEAHGAHLRLDLSSN
;
A
#
# COMPACT_ATOMS: atom_id res chain seq x y z
N GLU A 1 -27.05 -26.67 -3.83
CA GLU A 1 -27.19 -26.38 -5.28
C GLU A 1 -25.85 -26.60 -5.94
N ARG A 2 -25.79 -27.03 -7.20
CA ARG A 2 -24.55 -27.41 -7.90
C ARG A 2 -23.55 -26.25 -7.78
N ASN A 3 -22.39 -26.48 -7.16
CA ASN A 3 -21.30 -25.50 -7.00
C ASN A 3 -20.71 -25.14 -8.38
N THR A 4 -21.47 -24.40 -9.19
CA THR A 4 -21.07 -23.97 -10.54
C THR A 4 -20.23 -22.72 -10.43
N GLY A 5 -18.99 -22.77 -10.90
CA GLY A 5 -18.07 -21.64 -10.91
C GLY A 5 -16.70 -22.04 -11.45
N CYS A 6 -15.86 -21.04 -11.65
CA CYS A 6 -14.43 -21.28 -11.78
C CYS A 6 -13.80 -21.07 -10.40
N TYR A 7 -12.87 -21.90 -9.96
CA TYR A 7 -12.29 -21.84 -8.62
C TYR A 7 -10.76 -21.90 -8.72
N HIS A 8 -10.07 -20.95 -8.10
CA HIS A 8 -8.62 -20.88 -8.03
C HIS A 8 -8.15 -21.07 -6.59
N VAL A 9 -7.25 -22.02 -6.40
CA VAL A 9 -6.50 -22.20 -5.15
C VAL A 9 -5.01 -22.08 -5.43
N GLU A 10 -4.29 -21.38 -4.56
CA GLU A 10 -2.82 -21.36 -4.57
C GLU A 10 -2.25 -21.71 -3.20
N PHE A 11 -1.11 -22.39 -3.26
CA PHE A 11 -0.32 -22.83 -2.12
C PHE A 11 1.10 -22.32 -2.27
N GLU A 12 1.68 -21.85 -1.16
CA GLU A 12 3.12 -21.64 -1.04
C GLU A 12 3.75 -22.89 -0.44
N VAL A 13 4.80 -23.39 -1.08
CA VAL A 13 5.56 -24.53 -0.57
C VAL A 13 6.59 -24.04 0.44
N ILE A 14 6.32 -24.29 1.73
CA ILE A 14 7.24 -23.94 2.81
C ILE A 14 8.37 -24.95 2.92
N HIS A 15 8.05 -26.25 2.80
CA HIS A 15 9.01 -27.31 3.03
C HIS A 15 8.67 -28.58 2.24
N ALA A 16 9.70 -29.23 1.70
CA ALA A 16 9.60 -30.44 0.90
C ALA A 16 10.82 -31.34 1.13
N THR A 17 10.67 -32.49 1.79
CA THR A 17 11.81 -33.42 2.00
C THR A 17 12.02 -34.38 0.83
N ASP A 18 10.96 -34.65 0.07
CA ASP A 18 10.99 -35.52 -1.11
C ASP A 18 10.08 -34.92 -2.18
N GLY A 19 10.69 -34.23 -3.15
CA GLY A 19 9.98 -33.61 -4.28
C GLY A 19 9.33 -34.63 -5.21
N ASP A 20 9.67 -35.91 -5.13
CA ASP A 20 9.08 -36.94 -5.97
C ASP A 20 7.74 -37.43 -5.42
N GLY A 21 7.49 -37.26 -4.12
CA GLY A 21 6.32 -37.79 -3.43
C GLY A 21 5.12 -36.85 -3.34
N ALA A 22 5.25 -35.57 -3.70
CA ALA A 22 4.22 -34.55 -3.45
C ALA A 22 3.29 -34.29 -4.66
N TYR A 23 2.02 -34.04 -4.36
CA TYR A 23 0.96 -33.85 -5.33
C TYR A 23 0.02 -32.73 -4.91
N ILE A 24 -0.41 -31.92 -5.88
CA ILE A 24 -1.60 -31.07 -5.76
C ILE A 24 -2.61 -31.46 -6.83
N GLY A 25 -3.90 -31.43 -6.51
CA GLY A 25 -4.91 -31.78 -7.48
C GLY A 25 -6.33 -31.63 -6.97
N VAL A 26 -7.27 -32.27 -7.67
CA VAL A 26 -8.66 -32.38 -7.23
C VAL A 26 -9.02 -33.84 -7.02
N ILE A 27 -9.85 -34.10 -6.02
CA ILE A 27 -10.42 -35.41 -5.72
C ILE A 27 -11.94 -35.29 -5.57
N LYS A 28 -12.68 -36.33 -5.96
CA LYS A 28 -14.13 -36.42 -5.73
C LYS A 28 -14.42 -36.57 -4.24
N ALA A 29 -15.62 -36.17 -3.82
CA ALA A 29 -15.97 -36.11 -2.41
C ALA A 29 -15.99 -37.46 -1.69
N ASP A 30 -16.20 -38.53 -2.45
CA ASP A 30 -16.21 -39.93 -2.04
C ASP A 30 -14.86 -40.64 -2.27
N ALA A 31 -13.80 -39.91 -2.64
CA ALA A 31 -12.47 -40.47 -2.82
C ALA A 31 -11.86 -40.96 -1.50
N ASN A 32 -11.00 -41.99 -1.58
CA ASN A 32 -10.24 -42.45 -0.43
C ASN A 32 -9.19 -41.40 -0.04
N LYS A 33 -9.42 -40.69 1.07
CA LYS A 33 -8.55 -39.61 1.56
C LYS A 33 -7.17 -40.07 2.04
N ALA A 34 -6.93 -41.39 2.15
CA ALA A 34 -5.62 -41.95 2.44
C ALA A 34 -4.67 -41.92 1.22
N SER A 35 -5.19 -41.67 0.02
CA SER A 35 -4.43 -41.64 -1.22
C SER A 35 -4.10 -40.21 -1.68
N TYR A 36 -3.11 -40.07 -2.58
CA TYR A 36 -2.76 -38.78 -3.18
C TYR A 36 -3.61 -38.49 -4.45
N PRO A 37 -3.82 -37.22 -4.83
CA PRO A 37 -4.55 -36.88 -6.04
C PRO A 37 -3.96 -37.56 -7.28
N GLY A 38 -4.79 -38.28 -8.05
CA GLY A 38 -4.35 -39.00 -9.25
C GLY A 38 -3.97 -40.46 -9.03
N SER A 39 -4.11 -41.02 -7.83
CA SER A 39 -3.91 -42.45 -7.58
C SER A 39 -5.01 -43.34 -8.16
N ASP A 40 -6.25 -42.88 -8.15
CA ASP A 40 -7.41 -43.65 -8.62
C ASP A 40 -8.23 -42.88 -9.66
N GLU A 41 -9.38 -43.42 -10.05
CA GLU A 41 -10.34 -42.79 -10.97
C GLU A 41 -11.02 -41.55 -10.38
N ARG A 42 -10.87 -41.31 -9.08
CA ARG A 42 -11.60 -40.27 -8.35
C ARG A 42 -10.76 -39.02 -8.15
N GLY A 43 -9.56 -38.97 -8.71
CA GLY A 43 -8.72 -37.78 -8.61
C GLY A 43 -7.79 -37.57 -9.80
N VAL A 44 -7.31 -36.35 -9.93
CA VAL A 44 -6.21 -36.00 -10.82
C VAL A 44 -5.20 -35.20 -10.02
N GLY A 45 -3.90 -35.42 -10.22
CA GLY A 45 -2.85 -34.74 -9.46
C GLY A 45 -1.66 -34.35 -10.30
N TRP A 46 -1.24 -33.10 -10.20
CA TRP A 46 0.04 -32.63 -10.68
C TRP A 46 1.12 -32.97 -9.65
N ARG A 47 2.17 -33.64 -10.10
CA ARG A 47 3.27 -34.11 -9.27
C ARG A 47 4.36 -33.05 -9.17
N ALA A 48 5.04 -32.95 -8.02
CA ALA A 48 6.16 -32.03 -7.80
C ALA A 48 7.36 -32.27 -8.73
N LYS A 49 7.59 -33.51 -9.19
CA LYS A 49 8.54 -33.81 -10.28
C LYS A 49 8.10 -33.30 -11.67
N GLY A 50 6.90 -32.75 -11.78
CA GLY A 50 6.25 -32.43 -13.04
C GLY A 50 5.36 -33.57 -13.54
N GLY A 51 4.51 -33.23 -14.52
CA GLY A 51 3.52 -34.14 -15.10
C GLY A 51 2.28 -34.38 -14.22
N VAL A 52 1.19 -34.79 -14.87
CA VAL A 52 -0.11 -35.05 -14.24
C VAL A 52 -0.36 -36.56 -14.14
N ARG A 53 -1.01 -37.00 -13.07
CA ARG A 53 -1.41 -38.38 -12.81
C ARG A 53 -2.93 -38.49 -12.71
N HIS A 54 -3.44 -39.56 -13.30
CA HIS A 54 -4.80 -40.08 -13.12
C HIS A 54 -4.71 -41.61 -13.14
N LEU A 55 -5.38 -42.32 -12.23
CA LEU A 55 -5.30 -43.78 -12.15
C LEU A 55 -3.85 -44.32 -12.07
N HIS A 56 -2.97 -43.63 -11.33
CA HIS A 56 -1.52 -43.88 -11.29
C HIS A 56 -0.79 -43.74 -12.65
N ASN A 57 -1.47 -43.43 -13.74
CA ASN A 57 -0.87 -43.30 -15.06
C ASN A 57 -0.52 -41.84 -15.35
N THR A 58 0.56 -41.63 -16.11
CA THR A 58 0.91 -40.30 -16.61
C THR A 58 -0.15 -39.86 -17.60
N VAL A 59 -0.66 -38.65 -17.41
CA VAL A 59 -1.55 -38.00 -18.37
C VAL A 59 -0.70 -37.14 -19.30
N ASP A 60 -0.81 -37.37 -20.60
CA ASP A 60 -0.26 -36.47 -21.61
C ASP A 60 -1.27 -35.34 -21.88
N LEU A 61 -0.83 -34.12 -21.64
CA LEU A 61 -1.62 -32.92 -21.86
C LEU A 61 -1.25 -32.20 -23.18
N GLY A 62 -0.41 -32.83 -24.02
CA GLY A 62 0.20 -32.21 -25.20
C GLY A 62 1.51 -31.47 -24.87
N GLY A 63 2.14 -31.80 -23.73
CA GLY A 63 3.32 -31.12 -23.19
C GLY A 63 3.59 -31.53 -21.73
N GLN A 64 4.81 -31.25 -21.23
CA GLN A 64 5.20 -31.59 -19.86
C GLN A 64 5.01 -30.38 -18.93
N LEU A 65 4.18 -30.53 -17.88
CA LEU A 65 4.12 -29.54 -16.80
C LEU A 65 5.44 -29.50 -16.04
N ALA A 66 5.91 -28.30 -15.70
CA ALA A 66 7.14 -28.10 -14.95
C ALA A 66 7.09 -28.76 -13.57
N SER A 67 8.27 -29.09 -13.03
CA SER A 67 8.43 -29.47 -11.62
C SER A 67 8.23 -28.25 -10.70
N TRP A 68 7.97 -28.51 -9.43
CA TRP A 68 7.80 -27.52 -8.38
C TRP A 68 8.32 -28.03 -7.03
N GLY A 69 8.78 -27.12 -6.17
CA GLY A 69 9.42 -27.46 -4.90
C GLY A 69 9.39 -26.35 -3.87
N GLN A 70 10.25 -26.45 -2.85
CA GLN A 70 10.33 -25.46 -1.77
C GLN A 70 10.58 -24.05 -2.32
N GLY A 71 9.77 -23.09 -1.87
CA GLY A 71 9.80 -21.69 -2.32
C GLY A 71 8.91 -21.38 -3.52
N ASP A 72 8.44 -22.40 -4.27
CA ASP A 72 7.48 -22.17 -5.35
C ASP A 72 6.07 -21.91 -4.81
N ARG A 73 5.28 -21.16 -5.59
CA ARG A 73 3.83 -21.10 -5.50
C ARG A 73 3.21 -22.01 -6.55
N VAL A 74 2.27 -22.84 -6.12
CA VAL A 74 1.61 -23.83 -6.97
C VAL A 74 0.11 -23.75 -6.79
N GLY A 75 -0.64 -23.83 -7.88
CA GLY A 75 -2.08 -23.61 -7.85
C GLY A 75 -2.86 -24.45 -8.85
N LEU A 76 -4.17 -24.47 -8.64
CA LEU A 76 -5.15 -25.20 -9.43
C LEU A 76 -6.31 -24.27 -9.76
N VAL A 77 -6.74 -24.28 -11.02
CA VAL A 77 -7.94 -23.59 -11.48
C VAL A 77 -8.94 -24.62 -12.00
N LEU A 78 -10.04 -24.80 -11.27
CA LEU A 78 -11.14 -25.70 -11.63
C LEU A 78 -12.30 -24.89 -12.22
N ASP A 79 -12.50 -24.96 -13.54
CA ASP A 79 -13.67 -24.41 -14.22
C ASP A 79 -14.76 -25.48 -14.34
N THR A 80 -15.79 -25.40 -13.49
CA THR A 80 -16.89 -26.36 -13.53
C THR A 80 -17.89 -26.09 -14.66
N HIS A 81 -17.81 -24.96 -15.35
CA HIS A 81 -18.65 -24.71 -16.53
C HIS A 81 -18.11 -25.47 -17.73
N LYS A 82 -16.77 -25.52 -17.86
CA LYS A 82 -16.08 -26.22 -18.95
C LYS A 82 -15.67 -27.65 -18.59
N ALA A 83 -15.77 -28.02 -17.32
CA ALA A 83 -15.21 -29.26 -16.79
C ALA A 83 -13.71 -29.36 -17.06
N GLU A 84 -12.99 -28.27 -16.79
CA GLU A 84 -11.56 -28.17 -17.05
C GLU A 84 -10.79 -27.90 -15.75
N LEU A 85 -9.61 -28.53 -15.61
CA LEU A 85 -8.61 -28.21 -14.60
C LEU A 85 -7.35 -27.66 -15.26
N SER A 86 -6.94 -26.48 -14.82
CA SER A 86 -5.68 -25.86 -15.19
C SER A 86 -4.74 -25.80 -13.99
N PHE A 87 -3.44 -25.70 -14.28
CA PHE A 87 -2.38 -25.67 -13.28
C PHE A 87 -1.68 -24.31 -13.32
N VAL A 88 -1.19 -23.85 -12.17
CA VAL A 88 -0.55 -22.53 -12.02
C VAL A 88 0.79 -22.71 -11.29
N LYS A 89 1.86 -22.10 -11.80
CA LYS A 89 3.15 -22.01 -11.10
C LYS A 89 3.61 -20.56 -11.02
N ASN A 90 3.95 -20.09 -9.82
CA ASN A 90 4.50 -18.75 -9.58
C ASN A 90 3.69 -17.64 -10.26
N GLY A 91 2.36 -17.78 -10.27
CA GLY A 91 1.41 -16.85 -10.90
C GLY A 91 1.15 -17.08 -12.39
N SER A 92 1.90 -17.96 -13.06
CA SER A 92 1.72 -18.28 -14.48
C SER A 92 0.86 -19.52 -14.65
N MET A 93 -0.25 -19.38 -15.38
CA MET A 93 -1.14 -20.50 -15.75
C MET A 93 -0.55 -21.27 -16.94
N PHE A 94 -0.59 -22.60 -16.89
CA PHE A 94 -0.24 -23.44 -18.03
C PHE A 94 -1.35 -23.44 -19.09
N GLU A 95 -0.97 -23.44 -20.36
CA GLU A 95 -1.92 -23.47 -21.49
C GLU A 95 -2.72 -24.79 -21.53
N HIS A 96 -2.07 -25.90 -21.19
CA HIS A 96 -2.67 -27.21 -21.22
C HIS A 96 -3.62 -27.45 -20.05
N LYS A 97 -4.75 -28.11 -20.35
CA LYS A 97 -5.83 -28.35 -19.39
C LYS A 97 -6.22 -29.81 -19.34
N TYR A 98 -6.69 -30.25 -18.18
CA TYR A 98 -7.24 -31.59 -17.99
C TYR A 98 -8.77 -31.55 -17.98
N ALA A 99 -9.41 -32.31 -18.87
CA ALA A 99 -10.85 -32.48 -18.88
C ALA A 99 -11.29 -33.40 -17.73
N LEU A 100 -12.30 -32.98 -16.97
CA LEU A 100 -12.86 -33.68 -15.82
C LEU A 100 -14.26 -34.19 -16.12
N VAL A 101 -14.69 -35.21 -15.38
CA VAL A 101 -16.08 -35.68 -15.36
C VAL A 101 -16.76 -35.12 -14.11
N LEU A 102 -17.65 -34.13 -14.28
CA LEU A 102 -18.32 -33.42 -13.19
C LEU A 102 -19.60 -34.14 -12.71
N ASP A 103 -19.47 -35.38 -12.27
CA ASP A 103 -20.59 -36.20 -11.78
C ASP A 103 -20.86 -36.05 -10.27
N SER A 104 -19.99 -35.34 -9.55
CA SER A 104 -20.00 -35.23 -8.09
C SER A 104 -19.30 -33.96 -7.61
N SER A 105 -19.29 -33.72 -6.29
CA SER A 105 -18.54 -32.62 -5.68
C SER A 105 -17.05 -32.92 -5.64
N PHE A 106 -16.22 -31.89 -5.77
CA PHE A 106 -14.75 -32.00 -5.71
C PHE A 106 -14.17 -31.27 -4.51
N TYR A 107 -13.03 -31.77 -4.03
CA TYR A 107 -12.15 -31.10 -3.09
C TYR A 107 -10.82 -30.79 -3.78
N PHE A 108 -10.29 -29.60 -3.54
CA PHE A 108 -8.87 -29.35 -3.75
C PHE A 108 -8.08 -30.13 -2.71
N ALA A 109 -7.03 -30.81 -3.15
CA ALA A 109 -6.28 -31.73 -2.34
C ALA A 109 -4.78 -31.52 -2.54
N VAL A 110 -4.06 -31.62 -1.42
CA VAL A 110 -2.61 -31.75 -1.38
C VAL A 110 -2.33 -33.11 -0.77
N GLY A 111 -1.53 -33.92 -1.44
CA GLY A 111 -1.26 -35.29 -1.05
C GLY A 111 0.21 -35.63 -1.16
N ARG A 112 0.61 -36.71 -0.50
CA ARG A 112 1.96 -37.25 -0.60
C ARG A 112 1.96 -38.77 -0.68
N TYR A 113 2.97 -39.33 -1.33
CA TYR A 113 3.26 -40.76 -1.34
C TYR A 113 4.44 -41.12 -0.42
N TYR A 114 5.53 -40.34 -0.50
CA TYR A 114 6.70 -40.44 0.37
C TYR A 114 7.12 -39.07 0.91
N GLY A 115 7.98 -39.05 1.94
CA GLY A 115 8.51 -37.83 2.55
C GLY A 115 7.50 -37.02 3.37
N SER A 116 7.86 -35.78 3.68
CA SER A 116 7.01 -34.77 4.34
C SER A 116 6.94 -33.50 3.49
N TYR A 117 5.78 -32.85 3.53
CA TYR A 117 5.50 -31.67 2.74
C TYR A 117 4.64 -30.70 3.55
N THR A 118 5.08 -29.45 3.64
CA THR A 118 4.33 -28.39 4.31
C THR A 118 4.01 -27.30 3.31
N VAL A 119 2.71 -27.06 3.12
CA VAL A 119 2.20 -25.96 2.31
C VAL A 119 1.41 -25.00 3.16
N ARG A 120 1.45 -23.73 2.77
CA ARG A 120 0.52 -22.70 3.25
C ARG A 120 -0.48 -22.44 2.14
N CYS A 121 -1.74 -22.73 2.40
CA CYS A 121 -2.82 -22.26 1.53
C CYS A 121 -2.81 -20.73 1.56
N LEU A 122 -2.50 -20.11 0.42
CA LEU A 122 -2.53 -18.65 0.28
C LEU A 122 -3.97 -18.17 0.17
N PHE A 123 -4.77 -18.87 -0.64
CA PHE A 123 -6.19 -18.58 -0.82
C PHE A 123 -6.94 -19.72 -1.52
N VAL A 124 -8.27 -19.74 -1.33
CA VAL A 124 -9.24 -20.48 -2.15
C VAL A 124 -10.31 -19.48 -2.59
N HIS A 125 -10.45 -19.25 -3.88
CA HIS A 125 -11.40 -18.28 -4.44
C HIS A 125 -12.20 -18.86 -5.57
N GLN A 126 -13.47 -18.48 -5.64
CA GLN A 126 -14.21 -18.59 -6.89
C GLN A 126 -13.71 -17.49 -7.84
N LEU A 127 -13.10 -17.87 -8.96
CA LEU A 127 -12.88 -17.01 -10.11
C LEU A 127 -14.24 -16.64 -10.71
N GLY A 128 -14.67 -15.41 -10.49
CA GLY A 128 -15.98 -14.92 -10.89
C GLY A 128 -15.96 -13.41 -11.09
N GLY A 129 -15.43 -12.97 -12.23
CA GLY A 129 -15.76 -11.71 -12.86
C GLY A 129 -16.12 -12.01 -14.31
N GLN A 130 -17.38 -12.36 -14.55
CA GLN A 130 -17.99 -12.30 -15.87
C GLN A 130 -18.59 -10.90 -16.05
N GLU A 131 -18.91 -10.51 -17.28
CA GLU A 131 -19.69 -9.29 -17.59
C GLU A 131 -21.02 -9.19 -16.80
N THR A 132 -21.48 -10.29 -16.19
CA THR A 132 -22.69 -10.40 -15.39
C THR A 132 -22.39 -10.79 -13.93
N MET A 133 -21.54 -10.03 -13.23
CA MET A 133 -21.48 -10.14 -11.77
C MET A 133 -22.88 -9.83 -11.19
N ASP A 134 -23.41 -10.72 -10.33
CA ASP A 134 -24.74 -10.52 -9.74
C ASP A 134 -24.69 -9.46 -8.63
N TYR A 135 -25.14 -8.25 -8.97
CA TYR A 135 -25.29 -7.16 -8.03
C TYR A 135 -26.68 -7.13 -7.34
N SER A 136 -27.51 -8.17 -7.45
CA SER A 136 -28.87 -8.18 -6.87
C SER A 136 -28.90 -7.97 -5.36
N ALA A 137 -27.89 -8.48 -4.64
CA ALA A 137 -27.74 -8.26 -3.20
C ALA A 137 -27.34 -6.81 -2.90
N LEU A 138 -26.37 -6.27 -3.64
CA LEU A 138 -25.96 -4.87 -3.54
C LEU A 138 -27.13 -3.93 -3.87
N GLU A 139 -27.90 -4.23 -4.91
CA GLU A 139 -29.06 -3.46 -5.33
C GLU A 139 -30.13 -3.39 -4.23
N ARG A 140 -30.42 -4.52 -3.57
CA ARG A 140 -31.33 -4.55 -2.41
C ARG A 140 -30.81 -3.75 -1.23
N LEU A 141 -29.51 -3.84 -0.94
CA LEU A 141 -28.87 -3.05 0.11
C LEU A 141 -28.93 -1.55 -0.20
N CYS A 142 -28.61 -1.13 -1.42
CA CYS A 142 -28.66 0.25 -1.85
C CYS A 142 -30.08 0.82 -1.78
N ARG A 143 -31.10 0.07 -2.23
CA ARG A 143 -32.51 0.47 -2.05
C ARG A 143 -32.91 0.64 -0.59
N TYR A 144 -32.35 -0.18 0.30
CA TYR A 144 -32.57 -0.03 1.73
C TYR A 144 -31.91 1.25 2.28
N VAL A 145 -30.69 1.56 1.86
CA VAL A 145 -29.98 2.81 2.22
C VAL A 145 -30.75 4.05 1.74
N GLU A 146 -31.35 3.97 0.55
CA GLU A 146 -32.15 5.05 -0.06
C GLU A 146 -33.56 5.17 0.53
N ALA A 147 -34.03 4.22 1.34
CA ALA A 147 -35.37 4.26 1.88
C ALA A 147 -35.49 5.36 2.96
N PRO A 148 -36.49 6.27 2.93
CA PRO A 148 -36.58 7.39 3.89
C PRO A 148 -36.60 6.98 5.37
N ARG A 149 -37.15 5.79 5.65
CA ARG A 149 -37.28 5.22 6.99
C ARG A 149 -36.11 4.34 7.41
N ASN A 150 -35.06 4.21 6.60
CA ASN A 150 -33.89 3.41 6.97
C ASN A 150 -33.27 3.94 8.27
N GLN A 151 -32.65 3.04 9.02
CA GLN A 151 -31.96 3.35 10.26
C GLN A 151 -30.51 2.83 10.26
N LEU A 152 -29.97 2.49 9.08
CA LEU A 152 -28.60 1.98 8.98
C LEU A 152 -27.62 3.11 9.30
N ARG A 153 -26.70 2.84 10.23
CA ARG A 153 -25.63 3.78 10.63
C ARG A 153 -24.25 3.25 10.28
N GLU A 154 -24.08 1.95 10.43
CA GLU A 154 -22.81 1.28 10.21
C GLU A 154 -22.98 0.20 9.17
N LEU A 155 -22.10 0.21 8.17
CA LEU A 155 -22.09 -0.77 7.10
C LEU A 155 -20.65 -1.21 6.82
N SER A 156 -20.39 -2.51 6.92
CA SER A 156 -19.17 -3.11 6.38
C SER A 156 -19.55 -4.01 5.20
N ILE A 157 -19.03 -3.65 4.04
CA ILE A 157 -19.10 -4.43 2.81
C ILE A 157 -17.68 -4.73 2.30
N SER A 158 -16.72 -4.79 3.22
CA SER A 158 -15.34 -5.15 2.90
C SER A 158 -15.25 -6.55 2.26
N ASN A 159 -14.28 -6.76 1.37
CA ASN A 159 -14.03 -8.05 0.72
C ASN A 159 -15.19 -8.61 -0.15
N ASN A 160 -15.97 -7.76 -0.84
CA ASN A 160 -17.10 -8.17 -1.69
C ASN A 160 -16.86 -7.98 -3.21
N GLN A 161 -15.62 -7.73 -3.64
CA GLN A 161 -15.26 -7.56 -5.07
C GLN A 161 -16.11 -6.50 -5.81
N LEU A 162 -16.50 -5.41 -5.14
CA LEU A 162 -17.44 -4.43 -5.71
C LEU A 162 -16.96 -3.81 -7.04
N ALA A 163 -15.65 -3.73 -7.29
CA ALA A 163 -15.07 -3.25 -8.54
C ALA A 163 -14.94 -4.33 -9.63
N GLY A 164 -15.55 -5.52 -9.46
CA GLY A 164 -15.45 -6.64 -10.41
C GLY A 164 -14.13 -7.42 -10.35
N VAL A 165 -13.16 -6.89 -9.60
CA VAL A 165 -11.86 -7.51 -9.34
C VAL A 165 -11.73 -7.89 -7.88
N SER A 166 -11.16 -9.07 -7.64
CA SER A 166 -10.81 -9.53 -6.31
C SER A 166 -9.53 -8.87 -5.80
N LYS A 167 -9.27 -9.02 -4.49
CA LYS A 167 -8.00 -8.60 -3.86
C LYS A 167 -6.75 -9.31 -4.41
N PHE A 168 -6.91 -10.34 -5.23
CA PHE A 168 -5.84 -11.10 -5.89
C PHE A 168 -5.82 -10.85 -7.41
N SER A 169 -6.43 -9.76 -7.88
CA SER A 169 -6.48 -9.38 -9.29
C SER A 169 -7.15 -10.40 -10.21
N SER A 170 -8.03 -11.25 -9.65
CA SER A 170 -8.89 -12.12 -10.44
C SER A 170 -10.23 -11.44 -10.76
N GLY A 171 -10.81 -11.75 -11.92
CA GLY A 171 -12.02 -11.11 -12.42
C GLY A 171 -11.73 -9.98 -13.42
N GLN A 172 -12.79 -9.40 -13.99
CA GLN A 172 -12.69 -8.23 -14.88
C GLN A 172 -13.23 -7.01 -14.16
N ARG A 173 -12.45 -5.93 -14.21
CA ARG A 173 -12.86 -4.67 -13.58
C ARG A 173 -14.13 -4.17 -14.23
N ASN A 174 -15.11 -3.84 -13.41
CA ASN A 174 -16.33 -3.18 -13.84
C ASN A 174 -16.69 -2.05 -12.87
N GLU A 175 -17.39 -1.05 -13.37
CA GLU A 175 -17.74 0.13 -12.58
C GLU A 175 -19.13 0.04 -11.95
N HIS A 176 -19.89 -1.02 -12.24
CA HIS A 176 -21.31 -1.10 -11.88
C HIS A 176 -21.52 -1.08 -10.37
N GLY A 177 -20.82 -1.94 -9.63
CA GLY A 177 -20.96 -2.03 -8.18
C GLY A 177 -20.58 -0.73 -7.46
N ILE A 178 -19.45 -0.13 -7.85
CA ILE A 178 -18.99 1.14 -7.25
C ILE A 178 -19.93 2.29 -7.59
N ARG A 179 -20.33 2.46 -8.86
CA ARG A 179 -21.27 3.52 -9.28
C ARG A 179 -22.61 3.36 -8.56
N ARG A 180 -23.12 2.14 -8.44
CA ARG A 180 -24.39 1.90 -7.77
C ARG A 180 -24.34 2.29 -6.30
N LEU A 181 -23.26 1.95 -5.61
CA LEU A 181 -23.08 2.33 -4.21
C LEU A 181 -22.90 3.85 -4.07
N LEU A 182 -22.13 4.50 -4.95
CA LEU A 182 -21.98 5.96 -4.95
C LEU A 182 -23.34 6.69 -5.06
N THR A 183 -24.24 6.19 -5.90
CA THR A 183 -25.62 6.73 -6.00
C THR A 183 -26.34 6.62 -4.65
N ALA A 184 -26.27 5.47 -3.98
CA ALA A 184 -26.94 5.27 -2.69
C ALA A 184 -26.32 6.12 -1.57
N LEU A 185 -25.00 6.27 -1.56
CA LEU A 185 -24.29 7.10 -0.57
C LEU A 185 -24.56 8.59 -0.76
N GLY A 186 -24.87 9.02 -1.99
CA GLY A 186 -25.21 10.41 -2.30
C GLY A 186 -26.69 10.76 -2.13
N ASP A 187 -27.55 9.80 -1.81
CA ASP A 187 -28.98 10.04 -1.57
C ASP A 187 -29.22 10.75 -0.23
N ALA A 188 -30.17 11.68 -0.19
CA ALA A 188 -30.50 12.44 1.03
C ALA A 188 -31.05 11.56 2.17
N SER A 189 -31.51 10.35 1.85
CA SER A 189 -31.95 9.36 2.83
C SER A 189 -30.80 8.57 3.42
N CYS A 190 -29.58 8.66 2.89
CA CYS A 190 -28.42 7.93 3.41
C CYS A 190 -28.11 8.39 4.85
N LYS A 191 -28.19 7.47 5.81
CA LYS A 191 -27.92 7.77 7.24
C LYS A 191 -26.63 7.17 7.76
N LEU A 192 -25.79 6.64 6.88
CA LEU A 192 -24.54 6.00 7.27
C LEU A 192 -23.60 7.00 7.92
N THR A 193 -23.08 6.65 9.09
CA THR A 193 -22.04 7.37 9.81
C THR A 193 -20.70 6.63 9.77
N SER A 194 -20.73 5.33 9.49
CA SER A 194 -19.53 4.49 9.39
C SER A 194 -19.64 3.53 8.20
N LEU A 195 -18.64 3.55 7.33
CA LEU A 195 -18.61 2.74 6.12
C LEU A 195 -17.23 2.08 5.94
N ASP A 196 -17.19 0.76 5.92
CA ASP A 196 -16.01 -0.02 5.54
C ASP A 196 -16.23 -0.68 4.17
N MET A 197 -15.49 -0.20 3.18
CA MET A 197 -15.45 -0.71 1.81
C MET A 197 -14.07 -1.28 1.44
N SER A 198 -13.22 -1.54 2.42
CA SER A 198 -11.87 -2.02 2.17
C SER A 198 -11.85 -3.36 1.44
N ALA A 199 -10.74 -3.63 0.73
CA ALA A 199 -10.53 -4.87 -0.01
C ALA A 199 -11.60 -5.20 -1.07
N ASN A 200 -12.16 -4.17 -1.72
CA ASN A 200 -13.09 -4.31 -2.85
C ASN A 200 -12.47 -4.08 -4.23
N GLY A 201 -11.13 -4.04 -4.31
CA GLY A 201 -10.41 -3.80 -5.56
C GLY A 201 -10.58 -2.37 -6.10
N LEU A 202 -10.83 -1.42 -5.20
CA LEU A 202 -10.92 0.00 -5.53
C LEU A 202 -9.61 0.46 -6.17
N CYS A 203 -9.69 1.05 -7.35
CA CYS A 203 -8.57 1.84 -7.86
C CYS A 203 -8.66 3.25 -7.28
N ASP A 204 -7.63 4.05 -7.53
CA ASP A 204 -7.57 5.42 -7.01
C ASP A 204 -8.79 6.26 -7.40
N SER A 205 -9.36 6.11 -8.60
CA SER A 205 -10.55 6.89 -9.02
C SER A 205 -11.82 6.45 -8.30
N ASP A 206 -11.95 5.17 -7.96
CA ASP A 206 -13.06 4.69 -7.14
C ASP A 206 -12.96 5.29 -5.73
N ALA A 207 -11.79 5.16 -5.12
CA ALA A 207 -11.53 5.64 -3.77
C ALA A 207 -11.77 7.16 -3.68
N ALA A 208 -11.29 7.92 -4.67
CA ALA A 208 -11.54 9.36 -4.76
C ALA A 208 -13.02 9.71 -4.90
N SER A 209 -13.77 8.95 -5.70
CA SER A 209 -15.21 9.18 -5.89
C SER A 209 -16.00 8.92 -4.60
N VAL A 210 -15.67 7.84 -3.89
CA VAL A 210 -16.34 7.53 -2.61
C VAL A 210 -16.01 8.59 -1.56
N LEU A 211 -14.74 9.01 -1.50
CA LEU A 211 -14.31 10.05 -0.58
C LEU A 211 -14.98 11.40 -0.90
N ALA A 212 -15.12 11.76 -2.18
CA ALA A 212 -15.81 12.97 -2.61
C ALA A 212 -17.30 13.00 -2.23
N VAL A 213 -17.96 11.84 -2.15
CA VAL A 213 -19.33 11.73 -1.63
C VAL A 213 -19.34 11.85 -0.10
N ALA A 214 -18.37 11.25 0.58
CA ALA A 214 -18.29 11.26 2.04
C ALA A 214 -17.99 12.65 2.63
N VAL A 215 -17.18 13.49 1.96
CA VAL A 215 -16.81 14.83 2.45
C VAL A 215 -17.86 15.92 2.19
N ARG A 216 -18.99 15.59 1.55
CA ARG A 216 -20.06 16.57 1.28
C ARG A 216 -20.70 17.06 2.58
N PRO A 217 -21.14 18.33 2.67
CA PRO A 217 -21.79 18.87 3.87
C PRO A 217 -23.04 18.08 4.31
N GLU A 218 -23.76 17.47 3.36
CA GLU A 218 -24.97 16.70 3.63
C GLU A 218 -24.68 15.26 4.05
N SER A 219 -23.44 14.78 3.87
CA SER A 219 -23.06 13.41 4.21
C SER A 219 -22.91 13.25 5.72
N LEU A 220 -23.45 12.17 6.27
CA LEU A 220 -23.30 11.83 7.68
C LEU A 220 -22.08 10.94 7.95
N ILE A 221 -21.35 10.52 6.91
CA ILE A 221 -20.24 9.57 7.02
C ILE A 221 -19.07 10.24 7.75
N ALA A 222 -18.85 9.85 9.01
CA ALA A 222 -17.74 10.34 9.81
C ALA A 222 -16.51 9.43 9.74
N ARG A 223 -16.73 8.12 9.57
CA ARG A 223 -15.68 7.10 9.49
C ARG A 223 -15.78 6.34 8.19
N LEU A 224 -14.75 6.46 7.34
CA LEU A 224 -14.71 5.79 6.05
C LEU A 224 -13.43 4.97 5.93
N ARG A 225 -13.54 3.69 5.56
CA ARG A 225 -12.37 2.85 5.28
C ARG A 225 -12.39 2.39 3.82
N LEU A 226 -11.44 2.87 3.02
CA LEU A 226 -11.28 2.52 1.60
C LEU A 226 -10.12 1.53 1.38
N HIS A 227 -9.05 1.65 2.18
CA HIS A 227 -7.94 0.69 2.23
C HIS A 227 -7.60 0.32 3.68
N GLN A 228 -6.37 0.53 4.13
CA GLN A 228 -5.97 0.27 5.52
C GLN A 228 -6.26 1.46 6.43
N TRP A 229 -6.28 2.68 5.87
CA TRP A 229 -6.61 3.89 6.60
C TRP A 229 -8.11 4.05 6.85
N TRP A 230 -8.44 4.29 8.12
CA TRP A 230 -9.74 4.85 8.52
C TRP A 230 -9.68 6.35 8.37
N VAL A 231 -10.26 6.83 7.26
CA VAL A 231 -10.31 8.22 6.89
C VAL A 231 -11.17 9.01 7.88
N PRO A 232 -10.61 10.01 8.60
CA PRO A 232 -11.35 10.86 9.51
C PRO A 232 -12.06 11.96 8.71
N VAL A 233 -13.22 11.65 8.14
CA VAL A 233 -13.92 12.50 7.16
C VAL A 233 -14.18 13.90 7.69
N GLN A 234 -14.59 14.01 8.96
CA GLN A 234 -14.85 15.30 9.62
C GLN A 234 -13.59 16.18 9.70
N GLN A 235 -12.43 15.57 9.95
CA GLN A 235 -11.17 16.29 10.04
C GLN A 235 -10.70 16.75 8.65
N LEU A 236 -11.01 15.98 7.61
CA LEU A 236 -10.78 16.36 6.22
C LEU A 236 -11.69 17.49 5.73
N SER A 237 -12.67 17.92 6.53
CA SER A 237 -13.46 19.13 6.27
C SER A 237 -12.80 20.41 6.82
N SER A 238 -11.71 20.31 7.58
CA SER A 238 -11.01 21.47 8.19
C SER A 238 -10.16 22.24 7.18
N ASP A 239 -10.54 23.46 6.80
CA ASP A 239 -9.93 24.17 5.68
C ASP A 239 -8.45 24.59 5.87
N ASP A 240 -8.03 24.89 7.10
CA ASP A 240 -6.75 25.57 7.39
C ASP A 240 -5.66 24.66 7.99
N ALA A 241 -6.03 23.65 8.78
CA ALA A 241 -5.10 22.73 9.40
C ALA A 241 -5.59 21.28 9.36
N LEU A 242 -4.68 20.36 9.03
CA LEU A 242 -4.96 18.93 8.96
C LEU A 242 -3.92 18.13 9.74
N ASP A 243 -4.39 17.38 10.75
CA ASP A 243 -3.56 16.56 11.64
C ASP A 243 -3.85 15.07 11.46
N LEU A 244 -3.03 14.40 10.67
CA LEU A 244 -3.14 12.99 10.35
C LEU A 244 -2.00 12.17 10.95
N ARG A 245 -1.52 12.58 12.13
CA ARG A 245 -0.44 11.87 12.82
C ARG A 245 -0.83 10.44 13.18
N ALA A 246 0.12 9.52 13.01
CA ALA A 246 0.02 8.12 13.43
C ALA A 246 -1.22 7.35 12.92
N GLN A 247 -1.71 7.69 11.72
CA GLN A 247 -2.89 7.07 11.11
C GLN A 247 -2.58 5.81 10.28
N ARG A 248 -1.30 5.41 10.22
CA ARG A 248 -0.79 4.28 9.42
C ARG A 248 -1.03 4.44 7.91
N ILE A 249 -1.08 5.69 7.43
CA ILE A 249 -1.20 6.02 6.01
C ILE A 249 0.02 5.47 5.26
N ASP A 250 -0.21 4.62 4.26
CA ASP A 250 0.80 4.14 3.33
C ASP A 250 0.73 4.87 1.98
N ASP A 251 1.50 4.43 0.98
CA ASP A 251 1.55 5.09 -0.33
C ASP A 251 0.20 5.12 -1.07
N ALA A 252 -0.64 4.08 -0.89
CA ALA A 252 -1.95 4.03 -1.53
C ALA A 252 -2.90 5.03 -0.84
N ASP A 253 -2.90 5.03 0.49
CA ASP A 253 -3.67 5.99 1.30
C ASP A 253 -3.21 7.45 1.06
N ALA A 254 -1.90 7.67 0.90
CA ALA A 254 -1.32 8.98 0.59
C ALA A 254 -1.70 9.47 -0.81
N THR A 255 -1.77 8.58 -1.80
CA THR A 255 -2.25 8.92 -3.15
C THR A 255 -3.72 9.32 -3.16
N LEU A 256 -4.53 8.68 -2.32
CA LEU A 256 -5.91 9.08 -2.08
C LEU A 256 -5.99 10.46 -1.40
N LEU A 257 -5.23 10.67 -0.33
CA LEU A 257 -5.16 11.97 0.36
C LEU A 257 -4.72 13.10 -0.58
N ALA A 258 -3.72 12.85 -1.44
CA ALA A 258 -3.23 13.80 -2.43
C ALA A 258 -4.35 14.35 -3.32
N ARG A 259 -5.33 13.52 -3.70
CA ARG A 259 -6.47 13.98 -4.50
C ARG A 259 -7.37 14.98 -3.78
N LEU A 260 -7.54 14.81 -2.47
CA LEU A 260 -8.25 15.80 -1.66
C LEU A 260 -7.46 17.09 -1.49
N LEU A 261 -6.14 16.97 -1.26
CA LEU A 261 -5.28 18.13 -1.10
C LEU A 261 -5.29 19.03 -2.34
N ARG A 262 -5.39 18.46 -3.55
CA ARG A 262 -5.53 19.26 -4.81
C ARG A 262 -6.72 20.21 -4.82
N ALA A 263 -7.83 19.83 -4.17
CA ALA A 263 -9.03 20.66 -4.12
C ALA A 263 -9.00 21.69 -2.98
N ARG A 264 -7.98 21.66 -2.11
CA ARG A 264 -7.86 22.53 -0.94
C ARG A 264 -6.98 23.73 -1.24
N SER A 265 -7.54 24.93 -1.12
CA SER A 265 -6.81 26.18 -1.37
C SER A 265 -6.37 26.93 -0.11
N ALA A 266 -6.93 26.58 1.06
CA ALA A 266 -6.73 27.31 2.31
C ALA A 266 -5.82 26.60 3.34
N LEU A 267 -5.28 25.42 3.03
CA LEU A 267 -4.49 24.62 3.97
C LEU A 267 -3.16 25.30 4.28
N THR A 268 -2.97 25.66 5.55
CA THR A 268 -1.76 26.29 6.10
C THR A 268 -0.88 25.31 6.87
N ARG A 269 -1.46 24.25 7.46
CA ARG A 269 -0.71 23.25 8.22
C ARG A 269 -1.12 21.83 7.84
N LEU A 270 -0.12 20.98 7.59
CA LEU A 270 -0.29 19.55 7.36
C LEU A 270 0.68 18.75 8.24
N ASP A 271 0.13 17.97 9.16
CA ASP A 271 0.88 17.02 9.98
C ASP A 271 0.58 15.58 9.52
N LEU A 272 1.58 14.91 8.99
CA LEU A 272 1.55 13.52 8.56
C LEU A 272 2.58 12.68 9.35
N SER A 273 2.98 13.13 10.53
CA SER A 273 4.02 12.48 11.30
C SER A 273 3.61 11.07 11.78
N GLY A 274 4.54 10.11 11.81
CA GLY A 274 4.28 8.75 12.29
C GLY A 274 3.50 7.86 11.32
N ASN A 275 3.54 8.15 10.02
CA ASN A 275 2.91 7.33 8.97
C ASN A 275 3.96 6.48 8.20
N LYS A 276 3.63 6.02 7.00
CA LYS A 276 4.49 5.17 6.16
C LYS A 276 4.60 5.73 4.74
N LEU A 277 4.90 7.02 4.64
CA LEU A 277 5.08 7.71 3.37
C LEU A 277 6.40 7.31 2.72
N ASN A 278 6.38 6.31 1.82
CA ASN A 278 7.55 5.98 1.03
C ASN A 278 7.59 6.87 -0.23
N ALA A 279 8.37 6.46 -1.24
CA ALA A 279 8.64 7.30 -2.41
C ALA A 279 7.40 7.72 -3.18
N VAL A 280 6.43 6.80 -3.37
CA VAL A 280 5.23 7.08 -4.15
C VAL A 280 4.30 8.02 -3.38
N GLY A 281 4.04 7.74 -2.11
CA GLY A 281 3.15 8.55 -1.29
C GLY A 281 3.70 9.95 -1.04
N ALA A 282 4.99 10.08 -0.72
CA ALA A 282 5.64 11.36 -0.51
C ALA A 282 5.58 12.26 -1.76
N ALA A 283 5.88 11.71 -2.92
CA ALA A 283 5.80 12.44 -4.19
C ALA A 283 4.36 12.84 -4.53
N ALA A 284 3.38 11.96 -4.31
CA ALA A 284 1.97 12.26 -4.55
C ALA A 284 1.48 13.42 -3.67
N ILE A 285 1.82 13.43 -2.38
CA ILE A 285 1.47 14.51 -1.46
C ILE A 285 2.11 15.83 -1.88
N ALA A 286 3.42 15.86 -2.13
CA ALA A 286 4.12 17.08 -2.53
C ALA A 286 3.57 17.66 -3.85
N GLN A 287 3.33 16.79 -4.83
CA GLN A 287 2.75 17.20 -6.10
C GLN A 287 1.34 17.79 -5.93
N ALA A 288 0.50 17.17 -5.11
CA ALA A 288 -0.82 17.70 -4.81
C ALA A 288 -0.79 19.05 -4.10
N LEU A 289 0.14 19.25 -3.16
CA LEU A 289 0.32 20.53 -2.48
C LEU A 289 0.71 21.63 -3.48
N VAL A 290 1.59 21.34 -4.44
CA VAL A 290 1.96 22.28 -5.51
C VAL A 290 0.76 22.60 -6.40
N GLU A 291 0.05 21.57 -6.88
CA GLU A 291 -1.09 21.70 -7.80
C GLU A 291 -2.27 22.44 -7.17
N SER A 292 -2.49 22.25 -5.86
CA SER A 292 -3.56 22.94 -5.13
C SER A 292 -3.39 24.46 -5.05
N GLY A 293 -2.15 24.95 -5.22
CA GLY A 293 -1.81 26.35 -4.99
C GLY A 293 -1.98 26.81 -3.53
N THR A 294 -2.11 25.86 -2.60
CA THR A 294 -2.36 26.14 -1.18
C THR A 294 -1.28 27.02 -0.55
N ARG A 295 -1.63 27.69 0.55
CA ARG A 295 -0.70 28.51 1.34
C ARG A 295 -0.09 27.71 2.48
N LEU A 296 0.48 26.54 2.17
CA LEU A 296 1.06 25.70 3.21
C LEU A 296 2.27 26.40 3.85
N GLU A 297 2.17 26.64 5.15
CA GLU A 297 3.20 27.26 5.98
C GLU A 297 3.91 26.22 6.85
N GLU A 298 3.23 25.15 7.26
CA GLU A 298 3.79 24.12 8.13
C GLU A 298 3.59 22.73 7.54
N LEU A 299 4.71 22.02 7.31
CA LEU A 299 4.71 20.62 6.87
C LEU A 299 5.49 19.77 7.86
N LEU A 300 4.77 18.86 8.53
CA LEU A 300 5.36 17.92 9.47
C LEU A 300 5.21 16.50 8.91
N VAL A 301 6.33 15.84 8.64
CA VAL A 301 6.40 14.48 8.09
C VAL A 301 7.38 13.63 8.90
N ALA A 302 7.54 13.92 10.19
CA ALA A 302 8.45 13.20 11.05
C ALA A 302 8.06 11.72 11.16
N ALA A 303 9.02 10.82 11.39
CA ALA A 303 8.77 9.39 11.64
C ALA A 303 7.97 8.69 10.53
N ASN A 304 8.28 8.95 9.26
CA ASN A 304 7.64 8.33 8.08
C ASN A 304 8.47 7.24 7.40
N ARG A 305 9.66 6.93 7.95
CA ARG A 305 10.65 6.02 7.33
C ARG A 305 11.09 6.50 5.94
N MET A 306 11.09 7.81 5.73
CA MET A 306 11.48 8.42 4.47
C MET A 306 12.99 8.26 4.27
N ARG A 307 13.34 7.31 3.41
CA ARG A 307 14.68 7.20 2.83
C ARG A 307 14.91 8.25 1.75
N LYS A 308 16.12 8.28 1.19
CA LYS A 308 16.53 9.17 0.10
C LYS A 308 15.46 9.38 -0.99
N ALA A 309 14.92 8.30 -1.55
CA ALA A 309 13.93 8.41 -2.63
C ALA A 309 12.62 9.10 -2.20
N ALA A 310 12.15 8.85 -0.98
CA ALA A 310 10.94 9.48 -0.45
C ALA A 310 11.17 10.94 -0.08
N ALA A 311 12.29 11.23 0.58
CA ALA A 311 12.67 12.58 0.92
C ALA A 311 12.85 13.46 -0.33
N SER A 312 13.60 12.99 -1.33
CA SER A 312 13.76 13.71 -2.60
C SER A 312 12.43 13.87 -3.36
N GLY A 313 11.56 12.84 -3.31
CA GLY A 313 10.23 12.90 -3.91
C GLY A 313 9.32 13.94 -3.26
N LEU A 314 9.45 14.17 -1.96
CA LEU A 314 8.75 15.23 -1.24
C LEU A 314 9.34 16.62 -1.53
N LEU A 315 10.66 16.76 -1.46
CA LEU A 315 11.34 18.06 -1.46
C LEU A 315 11.38 18.71 -2.86
N ARG A 316 11.61 17.93 -3.92
CA ARG A 316 11.74 18.49 -5.29
C ARG A 316 10.50 19.24 -5.76
N PRO A 317 9.27 18.72 -5.63
CA PRO A 317 8.09 19.49 -6.02
C PRO A 317 7.92 20.76 -5.17
N LEU A 318 8.21 20.69 -3.86
CA LEU A 318 8.08 21.85 -2.98
C LEU A 318 9.03 23.00 -3.35
N LEU A 319 10.23 22.70 -3.85
CA LEU A 319 11.18 23.69 -4.38
C LEU A 319 10.64 24.47 -5.60
N ALA A 320 9.72 23.87 -6.37
CA ALA A 320 9.13 24.50 -7.54
C ALA A 320 8.04 25.54 -7.19
N VAL A 321 7.59 25.59 -5.94
CA VAL A 321 6.57 26.54 -5.48
C VAL A 321 7.17 27.94 -5.36
N GLN A 322 6.60 28.90 -6.09
CA GLN A 322 7.05 30.30 -6.09
C GLN A 322 5.87 31.27 -5.87
N PRO A 323 5.97 32.22 -4.92
CA PRO A 323 7.04 32.35 -3.92
C PRO A 323 7.02 31.20 -2.89
N PRO A 324 8.17 30.83 -2.30
CA PRO A 324 8.21 29.86 -1.21
C PRO A 324 7.43 30.39 0.00
N ARG A 325 6.61 29.54 0.62
CA ARG A 325 5.71 29.91 1.75
C ARG A 325 5.95 29.13 3.03
N LEU A 326 6.72 28.05 2.95
CA LEU A 326 6.92 27.14 4.07
C LEU A 326 7.76 27.82 5.15
N ARG A 327 7.21 27.91 6.36
CA ARG A 327 7.81 28.49 7.57
C ARG A 327 8.36 27.44 8.51
N LEU A 328 7.77 26.24 8.51
CA LEU A 328 8.21 25.10 9.31
C LEU A 328 8.28 23.84 8.45
N LEU A 329 9.44 23.18 8.49
CA LEU A 329 9.63 21.85 7.91
C LEU A 329 10.17 20.91 8.98
N ASP A 330 9.43 19.84 9.26
CA ASP A 330 9.87 18.78 10.16
C ASP A 330 10.00 17.45 9.41
N LEU A 331 11.25 17.01 9.22
CA LEU A 331 11.63 15.75 8.60
C LEU A 331 12.24 14.77 9.61
N SER A 332 12.12 15.05 10.91
CA SER A 332 12.77 14.29 11.97
C SER A 332 12.42 12.80 11.94
N ASN A 333 13.29 11.94 12.47
CA ASN A 333 13.10 10.49 12.57
C ASN A 333 12.85 9.83 11.20
N ASN A 334 13.52 10.32 10.16
CA ASN A 334 13.51 9.72 8.84
C ASN A 334 14.96 9.47 8.40
N PRO A 335 15.31 8.27 7.91
CA PRO A 335 16.67 7.95 7.46
C PRO A 335 16.99 8.63 6.11
N LEU A 336 17.05 9.96 6.09
CA LEU A 336 17.08 10.76 4.86
C LEU A 336 18.30 10.42 3.99
N THR A 337 19.46 10.18 4.61
CA THR A 337 20.71 9.90 3.90
C THR A 337 20.84 8.43 3.48
N GLU A 338 19.91 7.56 3.85
CA GLU A 338 19.95 6.13 3.52
C GLU A 338 19.19 5.84 2.21
N THR A 339 19.82 5.10 1.30
CA THR A 339 19.15 4.55 0.11
C THR A 339 18.48 3.21 0.41
N ALA A 340 17.71 2.68 -0.55
CA ALA A 340 17.11 1.34 -0.40
C ALA A 340 18.16 0.21 -0.21
N SER A 341 19.41 0.43 -0.65
CA SER A 341 20.53 -0.50 -0.47
C SER A 341 21.38 -0.20 0.77
N ALA A 342 20.87 0.61 1.70
CA ALA A 342 21.59 1.11 2.88
C ALA A 342 22.89 1.89 2.55
N ALA A 343 22.99 2.45 1.34
CA ALA A 343 24.10 3.35 0.99
C ALA A 343 23.82 4.77 1.49
N PHE A 344 24.89 5.50 1.80
CA PHE A 344 24.81 6.91 2.21
C PHE A 344 24.73 7.85 0.99
N ASP A 345 23.80 8.80 1.01
CA ASP A 345 23.57 9.78 -0.05
C ASP A 345 23.11 11.12 0.55
N THR A 346 23.76 12.22 0.20
CA THR A 346 23.48 13.55 0.74
C THR A 346 22.39 14.30 -0.02
N GLU A 347 21.80 13.74 -1.08
CA GLU A 347 20.85 14.44 -1.96
C GLU A 347 19.70 15.13 -1.19
N PRO A 348 19.00 14.49 -0.24
CA PRO A 348 17.93 15.17 0.49
C PRO A 348 18.40 16.39 1.27
N ILE A 349 19.63 16.35 1.79
CA ILE A 349 20.24 17.48 2.52
C ILE A 349 20.65 18.60 1.56
N HIS A 350 21.09 18.26 0.33
CA HIS A 350 21.28 19.25 -0.72
C HIS A 350 19.96 19.96 -1.08
N LEU A 351 18.86 19.22 -1.22
CA LEU A 351 17.54 19.76 -1.53
C LEU A 351 17.00 20.67 -0.41
N ILE A 352 17.17 20.27 0.86
CA ILE A 352 16.88 21.14 2.01
C ILE A 352 17.75 22.40 1.94
N GLY A 353 19.03 22.26 1.61
CA GLY A 353 19.92 23.40 1.44
C GLY A 353 19.50 24.34 0.32
N GLU A 354 18.95 23.83 -0.79
CA GLU A 354 18.35 24.65 -1.83
C GLU A 354 17.13 25.42 -1.32
N MET A 355 16.27 24.79 -0.50
CA MET A 355 15.12 25.47 0.11
C MET A 355 15.55 26.63 1.02
N LEU A 356 16.63 26.44 1.78
CA LEU A 356 17.21 27.47 2.64
C LEU A 356 17.77 28.66 1.86
N ARG A 357 18.30 28.42 0.65
CA ARG A 357 18.92 29.43 -0.22
C ARG A 357 17.94 30.10 -1.18
N LEU A 358 16.72 29.57 -1.33
CA LEU A 358 15.71 30.14 -2.24
C LEU A 358 15.47 31.62 -1.93
N ALA A 359 15.54 32.46 -2.96
CA ALA A 359 15.23 33.88 -2.82
C ALA A 359 13.78 34.06 -2.32
N GLY A 360 13.61 34.83 -1.25
CA GLY A 360 12.31 35.03 -0.62
C GLY A 360 11.84 33.87 0.26
N SER A 361 12.70 32.87 0.54
CA SER A 361 12.40 31.81 1.52
C SER A 361 12.01 32.41 2.87
N VAL A 362 10.92 31.89 3.43
CA VAL A 362 10.37 32.32 4.73
C VAL A 362 10.51 31.22 5.80
N LEU A 363 11.34 30.22 5.54
CA LEU A 363 11.59 29.11 6.47
C LEU A 363 12.25 29.64 7.74
N ARG A 364 11.63 29.37 8.90
CA ARG A 364 12.11 29.81 10.22
C ARG A 364 12.42 28.66 11.15
N VAL A 365 11.75 27.53 10.98
CA VAL A 365 11.91 26.34 11.81
C VAL A 365 12.27 25.16 10.92
N LEU A 366 13.43 24.56 11.19
CA LEU A 366 13.89 23.36 10.52
C LEU A 366 14.22 22.29 11.55
N ARG A 367 13.50 21.16 11.49
CA ARG A 367 13.75 20.02 12.37
C ARG A 367 14.24 18.82 11.56
N LEU A 368 15.44 18.39 11.90
CA LEU A 368 16.16 17.29 11.28
C LEU A 368 16.71 16.34 12.35
N ASN A 369 15.93 16.08 13.41
CA ASN A 369 16.36 15.18 14.46
C ASN A 369 16.43 13.74 13.94
N CYS A 370 17.45 12.97 14.30
CA CYS A 370 17.59 11.56 13.95
C CYS A 370 17.42 11.30 12.44
N VAL A 371 18.06 12.13 11.59
CA VAL A 371 17.99 11.98 10.12
C VAL A 371 19.21 11.31 9.49
N GLN A 372 20.10 10.78 10.35
CA GLN A 372 21.34 10.13 9.95
C GLN A 372 22.27 11.06 9.15
N LEU A 373 22.42 12.33 9.56
CA LEU A 373 23.39 13.23 8.91
C LEU A 373 24.80 12.63 8.88
N CYS A 374 25.22 11.97 9.96
CA CYS A 374 26.55 11.35 10.03
C CYS A 374 26.59 9.86 9.68
N GLY A 375 25.55 9.33 9.01
CA GLY A 375 25.41 7.91 8.72
C GLY A 375 24.56 7.17 9.75
N ALA A 376 24.35 5.87 9.52
CA ALA A 376 23.59 4.99 10.41
C ALA A 376 24.39 4.63 11.67
N ASP A 377 23.70 4.05 12.64
CA ASP A 377 24.16 3.82 14.02
C ASP A 377 25.37 2.84 14.17
N SER A 378 26.51 3.12 13.53
CA SER A 378 27.75 2.33 13.55
C SER A 378 28.98 3.19 13.27
N GLU A 379 30.02 3.07 14.11
CA GLU A 379 31.29 3.80 13.94
C GLU A 379 31.93 3.58 12.56
N ALA A 380 31.74 2.41 11.96
CA ALA A 380 32.29 2.06 10.65
C ALA A 380 31.62 2.80 9.49
N MET A 381 30.45 3.42 9.71
CA MET A 381 29.67 4.13 8.68
C MET A 381 29.61 5.64 8.91
N HIS A 382 30.39 6.16 9.88
CA HIS A 382 30.42 7.59 10.16
C HIS A 382 30.96 8.40 8.97
N THR A 383 30.32 9.50 8.66
CA THR A 383 30.72 10.44 7.61
C THR A 383 30.26 11.85 7.94
N SER A 384 31.07 12.86 7.65
CA SER A 384 30.70 14.27 7.89
C SER A 384 30.01 14.93 6.70
N ALA A 385 29.82 14.22 5.59
CA ALA A 385 29.47 14.82 4.30
C ALA A 385 28.14 15.59 4.34
N ALA A 386 27.09 15.05 4.94
CA ALA A 386 25.81 15.77 5.02
C ALA A 386 25.87 16.98 5.94
N VAL A 387 26.64 16.91 7.03
CA VAL A 387 26.85 18.04 7.94
C VAL A 387 27.51 19.20 7.21
N HIS A 388 28.53 18.94 6.39
CA HIS A 388 29.19 19.98 5.59
C HIS A 388 28.23 20.61 4.56
N VAL A 389 27.38 19.80 3.92
CA VAL A 389 26.35 20.29 2.99
C VAL A 389 25.35 21.21 3.71
N LEU A 390 24.87 20.79 4.88
CA LEU A 390 23.95 21.57 5.69
C LEU A 390 24.60 22.87 6.19
N ALA A 391 25.82 22.79 6.71
CA ALA A 391 26.57 23.96 7.19
C ALA A 391 26.78 25.00 6.09
N LEU A 392 27.15 24.57 4.88
CA LEU A 392 27.26 25.47 3.72
C LEU A 392 25.92 26.13 3.38
N ALA A 393 24.83 25.37 3.44
CA ALA A 393 23.49 25.91 3.19
C ALA A 393 23.06 26.94 4.24
N LEU A 394 23.35 26.68 5.52
CA LEU A 394 23.06 27.60 6.62
C LEU A 394 23.84 28.91 6.48
N ARG A 395 25.11 28.87 6.08
CA ARG A 395 25.90 30.09 5.78
C ARG A 395 25.27 30.96 4.69
N GLN A 396 24.63 30.32 3.72
CA GLN A 396 24.05 30.96 2.55
C GLN A 396 22.52 31.14 2.66
N CYS A 397 21.96 30.97 3.86
CA CYS A 397 20.52 30.97 4.04
C CYS A 397 19.93 32.34 3.71
N ALA A 398 18.84 32.37 2.95
CA ALA A 398 18.20 33.60 2.52
C ALA A 398 17.55 34.36 3.69
N THR A 399 17.07 33.64 4.70
CA THR A 399 16.52 34.20 5.94
C THR A 399 17.03 33.41 7.14
N PRO A 400 17.49 34.07 8.23
CA PRO A 400 17.94 33.35 9.42
C PRO A 400 16.82 32.51 10.03
N LEU A 401 17.16 31.28 10.43
CA LEU A 401 16.28 30.42 11.21
C LEU A 401 16.10 30.95 12.64
N ASP A 402 14.90 30.77 13.18
CA ASP A 402 14.55 31.00 14.58
C ASP A 402 14.79 29.72 15.41
N GLU A 403 14.58 28.54 14.83
CA GLU A 403 14.76 27.24 15.48
C GLU A 403 15.40 26.22 14.52
N LEU A 404 16.46 25.56 15.00
CA LEU A 404 17.14 24.45 14.32
C LEU A 404 17.30 23.29 15.29
N GLU A 405 16.70 22.15 14.96
CA GLU A 405 16.84 20.92 15.75
C GLU A 405 17.62 19.86 14.96
N LEU A 406 18.75 19.43 15.52
CA LEU A 406 19.65 18.42 14.95
C LEU A 406 19.96 17.29 15.94
N HIS A 407 19.06 17.04 16.89
CA HIS A 407 19.20 15.98 17.88
C HIS A 407 19.49 14.63 17.23
N GLY A 408 20.34 13.79 17.84
CA GLY A 408 20.44 12.39 17.45
C GLY A 408 21.03 12.14 16.06
N ASN A 409 21.91 13.02 15.56
CA ASN A 409 22.54 12.90 14.25
C ASN A 409 23.98 12.39 14.27
N TRP A 410 24.49 12.02 15.45
CA TRP A 410 25.79 11.38 15.64
C TRP A 410 26.97 12.26 15.21
N MET A 411 26.82 13.56 15.42
CA MET A 411 27.83 14.56 15.11
C MET A 411 28.98 14.51 16.11
N ARG A 412 30.21 14.40 15.60
CA ARG A 412 31.43 14.46 16.41
C ARG A 412 31.91 15.91 16.57
N ASP A 413 32.93 16.12 17.38
CA ASP A 413 33.49 17.47 17.65
C ASP A 413 33.82 18.25 16.37
N ALA A 414 34.35 17.60 15.34
CA ALA A 414 34.65 18.23 14.06
C ALA A 414 33.39 18.67 13.29
N ASP A 415 32.32 17.87 13.36
CA ASP A 415 31.02 18.17 12.74
C ASP A 415 30.38 19.37 13.46
N ALA A 416 30.42 19.36 14.79
CA ALA A 416 29.91 20.44 15.63
C ALA A 416 30.66 21.77 15.40
N ALA A 417 31.98 21.73 15.23
CA ALA A 417 32.79 22.90 14.91
C ALA A 417 32.38 23.52 13.56
N VAL A 418 32.22 22.71 12.52
CA VAL A 418 31.81 23.16 11.18
C VAL A 418 30.42 23.82 11.21
N LEU A 419 29.48 23.25 11.97
CA LEU A 419 28.15 23.85 12.16
C LEU A 419 28.20 25.15 12.98
N ALA A 420 28.99 25.19 14.05
CA ALA A 420 29.12 26.39 14.89
C ALA A 420 29.64 27.58 14.07
N ASP A 421 30.68 27.36 13.24
CA ASP A 421 31.22 28.39 12.36
C ASP A 421 30.16 28.87 11.35
N ALA A 422 29.38 27.94 10.78
CA ALA A 422 28.34 28.26 9.83
C ALA A 422 27.20 29.09 10.43
N LEU A 423 26.77 28.75 11.64
CA LEU A 423 25.72 29.46 12.36
C LEU A 423 26.20 30.84 12.80
N HIS A 424 27.45 30.97 13.26
CA HIS A 424 28.02 32.26 13.68
C HIS A 424 28.04 33.29 12.55
N GLU A 425 28.32 32.88 11.31
CA GLU A 425 28.41 33.78 10.16
C GLU A 425 27.05 34.31 9.70
N ALA A 426 25.99 33.50 9.79
CA ALA A 426 24.72 33.77 9.11
C ALA A 426 23.50 33.93 10.04
N HIS A 427 23.59 33.50 11.30
CA HIS A 427 22.45 33.47 12.22
C HIS A 427 22.72 34.35 13.46
N GLY A 428 21.72 35.14 13.84
CA GLY A 428 21.81 36.10 14.95
C GLY A 428 21.62 35.48 16.34
N ALA A 429 21.66 36.32 17.37
CA ALA A 429 21.64 35.94 18.80
C ALA A 429 20.35 35.24 19.31
N HIS A 430 19.36 34.99 18.46
CA HIS A 430 18.04 34.46 18.84
C HIS A 430 17.76 33.04 18.32
N LEU A 431 18.72 32.38 17.67
CA LEU A 431 18.55 30.99 17.21
C LEU A 431 18.40 30.05 18.42
N ARG A 432 17.29 29.30 18.46
CA ARG A 432 17.15 28.13 19.32
C ARG A 432 17.77 26.93 18.62
N LEU A 433 18.81 26.36 19.23
CA LEU A 433 19.55 25.22 18.68
C LEU A 433 19.44 24.02 19.62
N ASP A 434 19.04 22.86 19.09
CA ASP A 434 19.10 21.57 19.79
C ASP A 434 20.11 20.63 19.11
N LEU A 435 21.20 20.32 19.81
CA LEU A 435 22.23 19.36 19.40
C LEU A 435 22.27 18.13 20.32
N SER A 436 21.24 17.90 21.13
CA SER A 436 21.24 16.80 22.10
C SER A 436 21.44 15.43 21.44
N SER A 437 22.06 14.49 22.18
CA SER A 437 22.28 13.12 21.70
C SER A 437 23.09 13.00 20.40
N ASN A 438 24.02 13.93 20.15
CA ASN A 438 25.03 13.81 19.10
C ASN A 438 26.34 13.21 19.61
#